data_AF-A0A917FKI3-F1
#
_entry.id   AF-A0A917FKI3-F1
#
_cell.length_a   1.000
_cell.length_b   1.000
_cell.length_c   1.000
_cell.angle_alpha   90.00
_cell.angle_beta   90.00
_cell.angle_gamma   90.00
#
_symmetry.space_group_name_H-M   'P 1'
#
loop_
_entity.id
_entity.type
_entity.pdbx_description
1 polymer ?
#
loop_
_entity_poly.entity_id
_entity_poly.type
_entity_poly.pdbx_seq_one_letter_code
_entity_poly.pdbx_strand_id
1 'polypeptide(L)' 'MNAINRNTNASITQTHASLAIGAHLAHIKRSGLADEIGGFYEWTASIGYSRQQADRLVRLAELVTR' A
#
# COMPACT_ATOMS: atom_id res chain seq x y z
N MET A 1 3.43 21.60 23.50
CA MET A 1 3.11 20.90 22.23
C MET A 1 2.47 19.55 22.60
N ASN A 2 1.13 19.51 22.61
CA ASN A 2 0.33 18.49 23.30
C ASN A 2 0.29 17.13 22.59
N ALA A 3 -0.12 16.07 23.30
CA ALA A 3 -0.26 14.70 22.79
C ALA A 3 -1.12 14.61 21.51
N ILE A 4 -2.12 15.49 21.38
CA ILE A 4 -2.98 15.61 20.20
C ILE A 4 -2.14 15.87 18.93
N ASN A 5 -1.24 16.85 18.96
CA ASN A 5 -0.40 17.18 17.79
C ASN A 5 0.55 16.04 17.41
N ARG A 6 1.05 15.27 18.39
CA ARG A 6 1.90 14.09 18.13
C ARG A 6 1.11 12.98 17.44
N ASN A 7 -0.11 12.70 17.89
CA ASN A 7 -0.97 11.69 17.29
C ASN A 7 -1.42 12.09 15.88
N THR A 8 -1.73 13.37 15.65
CA THR A 8 -2.06 13.89 14.32
C THR A 8 -0.90 13.71 13.35
N ASN A 9 0.33 14.10 13.73
CA ASN A 9 1.51 13.94 12.88
C ASN A 9 1.85 12.46 12.60
N ALA A 10 1.67 11.59 13.60
CA ALA A 10 1.83 10.14 13.42
C ALA A 10 0.81 9.58 12.42
N SER A 11 -0.45 10.00 12.51
CA SER A 11 -1.51 9.59 11.58
C SER A 11 -1.23 10.08 10.15
N ILE A 12 -0.80 11.33 9.97
CA ILE A 12 -0.45 11.88 8.65
C ILE A 12 0.70 11.08 8.02
N THR A 13 1.75 10.82 8.80
CA THR A 13 2.90 10.01 8.35
C THR A 13 2.47 8.59 7.96
N GLN A 14 1.60 7.96 8.76
CA GLN A 14 1.06 6.64 8.44
C GLN A 14 0.19 6.64 7.17
N THR A 15 -0.60 7.70 6.95
CA THR A 15 -1.38 7.85 5.72
C THR A 15 -0.47 8.00 4.50
N HIS A 16 0.57 8.83 4.58
CA HIS A 16 1.55 8.99 3.48
C HIS A 16 2.27 7.67 3.17
N ALA A 17 2.71 6.94 4.20
CA ALA A 17 3.33 5.63 4.02
C ALA A 17 2.37 4.63 3.35
N SER A 18 1.10 4.59 3.77
CA SER A 18 0.08 3.71 3.19
C SER A 18 -0.17 4.03 1.71
N LEU A 19 -0.19 5.31 1.34
CA LEU A 19 -0.35 5.74 -0.05
C LEU A 19 0.85 5.35 -0.92
N ALA A 20 2.08 5.54 -0.41
CA ALA A 20 3.29 5.15 -1.13
C ALA A 20 3.33 3.63 -1.38
N ILE A 21 3.03 2.82 -0.35
CA ILE A 21 2.95 1.36 -0.49
C ILE A 21 1.88 1.00 -1.52
N GLY A 22 0.67 1.57 -1.42
CA GLY A 22 -0.41 1.33 -2.37
C GLY A 22 -0.02 1.64 -3.81
N ALA A 23 0.70 2.74 -4.06
CA ALA A 23 1.18 3.12 -5.39
C ALA A 23 2.20 2.11 -5.93
N HIS A 24 3.13 1.62 -5.10
CA HIS A 24 4.07 0.59 -5.49
C HIS A 24 3.38 -0.74 -5.82
N LEU A 25 2.43 -1.17 -4.98
CA LEU A 25 1.63 -2.38 -5.23
C LEU A 25 0.85 -2.25 -6.55
N ALA A 26 0.25 -1.10 -6.80
CA ALA A 26 -0.51 -0.85 -8.03
C ALA A 26 0.40 -0.87 -9.27
N HIS A 27 1.62 -0.33 -9.17
CA HIS A 27 2.60 -0.40 -10.24
C HIS A 27 2.95 -1.86 -10.58
N ILE A 28 3.33 -2.66 -9.57
CA ILE A 28 3.70 -4.07 -9.75
C ILE A 28 2.54 -4.89 -10.33
N LYS A 29 1.32 -4.65 -9.86
CA LYS A 29 0.10 -5.31 -10.38
C LYS A 29 -0.13 -5.00 -11.87
N ARG A 30 0.12 -3.77 -12.31
CA ARG A 30 -0.07 -3.34 -13.71
C ARG A 30 1.06 -3.78 -14.63
N SER A 31 2.28 -3.85 -14.14
CA SER A 31 3.45 -4.19 -14.95
C SER A 31 3.67 -5.69 -15.11
N GLY A 32 2.97 -6.54 -14.34
CA GLY A 32 3.17 -7.99 -14.36
C GLY A 32 4.52 -8.43 -13.77
N LEU A 33 5.21 -7.54 -13.04
CA LEU A 33 6.54 -7.83 -12.48
C LEU A 33 6.57 -9.04 -11.53
N ALA A 34 5.41 -9.45 -11.01
CA ALA A 34 5.28 -10.59 -10.12
C ALA A 34 4.90 -11.89 -10.85
N ASP A 35 4.74 -11.90 -12.18
CA ASP A 35 4.22 -13.06 -12.90
C ASP A 35 5.19 -14.26 -12.84
N GLU A 36 6.50 -14.01 -12.88
CA GLU A 36 7.53 -15.06 -12.79
C GLU A 36 7.63 -15.73 -11.42
N ILE A 37 7.09 -15.11 -10.36
CA ILE A 37 7.15 -15.58 -8.97
C ILE A 37 5.80 -16.10 -8.45
N GLY A 38 4.91 -16.50 -9.35
CA GLY A 38 3.59 -17.06 -9.03
C GLY A 38 2.46 -16.03 -9.06
N GLY A 39 2.72 -14.82 -9.54
CA GLY A 39 1.74 -13.76 -9.70
C GLY A 39 1.70 -12.76 -8.55
N PHE A 40 0.91 -11.72 -8.75
CA PHE A 40 0.80 -10.59 -7.82
C PHE A 40 0.48 -11.01 -6.38
N TYR A 41 -0.49 -11.92 -6.18
CA TYR A 41 -0.95 -12.27 -4.84
C TYR A 41 0.06 -13.12 -4.06
N GLU A 42 0.73 -14.07 -4.71
CA GLU A 42 1.82 -14.87 -4.16
C GLU A 42 3.00 -13.98 -3.76
N TRP A 43 3.37 -13.01 -4.61
CA TRP A 43 4.38 -12.02 -4.24
C TRP A 43 3.96 -11.18 -3.03
N THR A 44 2.74 -10.65 -2.98
CA THR A 44 2.29 -9.85 -1.82
C THR A 44 2.27 -10.65 -0.53
N ALA A 45 1.95 -11.95 -0.59
CA ALA A 45 2.02 -12.84 0.56
C ALA A 45 3.47 -13.01 1.06
N SER A 46 4.45 -13.08 0.16
CA SER A 46 5.88 -13.20 0.51
C SER A 46 6.43 -12.00 1.29
N ILE A 47 5.84 -10.81 1.08
CA ILE A 47 6.18 -9.58 1.81
C ILE A 47 5.22 -9.29 2.98
N GLY A 48 4.41 -10.27 3.38
CA GLY A 48 3.61 -10.21 4.61
C GLY A 48 2.22 -9.58 4.48
N TYR A 49 1.72 -9.34 3.26
CA TYR A 49 0.36 -8.84 3.05
C TYR A 49 -0.61 -9.97 2.72
N SER A 50 -1.79 -9.93 3.36
CA SER A 50 -2.94 -10.68 2.85
C SER A 50 -3.45 -10.06 1.54
N ARG A 51 -4.15 -10.87 0.73
CA ARG A 51 -4.80 -10.41 -0.51
C ARG A 51 -5.68 -9.18 -0.27
N GLN A 52 -6.49 -9.21 0.79
CA GLN A 52 -7.40 -8.11 1.15
C GLN A 52 -6.66 -6.82 1.55
N GLN A 53 -5.54 -6.92 2.28
CA GLN A 53 -4.73 -5.75 2.62
C GLN A 53 -4.10 -5.12 1.38
N ALA A 54 -3.52 -5.95 0.50
CA ALA A 54 -2.93 -5.48 -0.75
C ALA A 54 -3.96 -4.76 -1.63
N ASP A 55 -5.14 -5.35 -1.81
CA ASP A 55 -6.21 -4.73 -2.62
C ASP A 55 -6.71 -3.41 -2.03
N ARG A 56 -6.82 -3.31 -0.69
CA ARG A 56 -7.21 -2.04 -0.02
C ARG A 56 -6.17 -0.94 -0.22
N LEU A 57 -4.88 -1.27 -0.14
CA LEU A 57 -3.79 -0.31 -0.34
C LEU A 57 -3.72 0.16 -1.80
N VAL A 58 -3.86 -0.75 -2.77
CA VAL A 58 -3.97 -0.41 -4.19
C VAL A 58 -5.16 0.52 -4.42
N ARG A 59 -6.34 0.15 -3.90
CA ARG A 59 -7.55 0.96 -4.05
C ARG A 59 -7.41 2.34 -3.44
N LEU A 60 -6.79 2.46 -2.27
CA LEU A 60 -6.53 3.74 -1.61
C LEU A 60 -5.67 4.65 -2.50
N ALA A 61 -4.58 4.14 -3.07
CA ALA A 61 -3.71 4.91 -3.96
C ALA A 61 -4.43 5.33 -5.27
N GLU A 62 -5.24 4.45 -5.86
CA GLU A 62 -6.04 4.75 -7.05
C GLU A 62 -7.12 5.80 -6.83
N LEU A 63 -7.64 5.94 -5.60
CA LEU A 63 -8.64 6.96 -5.28
C LEU A 63 -8.02 8.35 -5.14
N VAL A 64 -6.78 8.44 -4.66
CA VAL A 64 -6.07 9.71 -4.43
C VAL A 64 -5.41 10.24 -5.71
N THR A 65 -5.15 9.39 -6.69
CA THR A 65 -4.50 9.75 -7.96
C THR A 65 -5.47 10.10 -9.09
N ARG A 66 -6.78 10.19 -8.80
CA ARG A 66 -7.83 10.66 -9.72
C ARG A 66 -8.03 12.16 -9.59
#